data_AF-A0A9E4FS36-F1
#
_entry.id   AF-A0A9E4FS36-F1
#
_cell.length_a   1.000
_cell.length_b   1.000
_cell.length_c   1.000
_cell.angle_alpha   90.00
_cell.angle_beta   90.00
_cell.angle_gamma   90.00
#
_symmetry.space_group_name_H-M   'P 1'
#
loop_
_entity.id
_entity.type
_entity.pdbx_description
1 polymer ?
#
loop_
_entity_poly.entity_id
_entity_poly.type
_entity_poly.pdbx_seq_one_letter_code
_entity_poly.pdbx_strand_id
1 'polypeptide(L)'
;TGSTGTLHALPDATVEDAKIKRYQRRMARQQKGSHRRRGTGGQLRKLHRKRARRRDTATHQISRKVADTAHTVVLEDLNTKGMTKSAKGTVENPGRNVKQKTGLNRSILASGWGQLERKLAYKAGRVVFVDPAYTSQA
;
A
#
# COMPACT_ATOMS: atom_id res chain seq x y z
N THR A 1 9.73 26.87 9.21
CA THR A 1 8.38 26.31 8.99
C THR A 1 8.23 25.07 9.84
N GLY A 2 7.55 25.19 10.98
CA GLY A 2 7.44 24.10 11.96
C GLY A 2 6.54 22.98 11.45
N SER A 3 7.08 21.77 11.37
CA SER A 3 6.29 20.56 11.18
C SER A 3 5.37 20.37 12.39
N THR A 4 4.07 20.20 12.18
CA THR A 4 3.13 19.84 13.25
C THR A 4 3.26 18.37 13.69
N GLY A 5 4.16 17.59 13.08
CA GLY A 5 4.38 16.17 13.42
C GLY A 5 3.16 15.28 13.21
N THR A 6 2.14 15.74 12.48
CA THR A 6 0.86 15.03 12.37
C THR A 6 1.01 13.77 11.52
N LEU A 7 0.78 12.61 12.13
CA LEU A 7 0.77 11.33 11.43
C LEU A 7 -0.58 11.05 10.79
N HIS A 8 -0.61 10.99 9.46
CA HIS A 8 -1.78 10.58 8.69
C HIS A 8 -1.73 9.08 8.38
N ALA A 9 -2.23 8.26 9.31
CA ALA A 9 -2.31 6.82 9.12
C ALA A 9 -3.49 6.42 8.20
N LEU A 10 -3.28 5.42 7.34
CA LEU A 10 -4.37 4.80 6.59
C LEU A 10 -5.20 3.87 7.48
N PRO A 11 -6.51 3.72 7.20
CA PRO A 11 -7.39 2.92 8.02
C PRO A 11 -6.95 1.47 8.10
N ASP A 12 -7.08 0.89 9.29
CA ASP A 12 -6.75 -0.50 9.55
C ASP A 12 -7.59 -1.45 8.67
N ALA A 13 -6.91 -2.44 8.09
CA ALA A 13 -7.48 -3.47 7.24
C ALA A 13 -7.44 -4.87 7.89
N THR A 14 -7.14 -4.98 9.19
CA THR A 14 -7.05 -6.25 9.95
C THR A 14 -8.25 -7.16 9.74
N VAL A 15 -9.47 -6.61 9.75
CA VAL A 15 -10.71 -7.38 9.56
C VAL A 15 -10.79 -7.96 8.15
N GLU A 16 -10.51 -7.17 7.11
CA GLU A 16 -10.44 -7.65 5.73
C GLU A 16 -9.33 -8.69 5.55
N ASP A 17 -8.16 -8.48 6.16
CA ASP A 17 -7.00 -9.38 6.05
C ASP A 17 -7.24 -10.73 6.74
N ALA A 18 -7.90 -10.74 7.91
CA ALA A 18 -8.33 -11.97 8.57
C ALA A 18 -9.31 -12.77 7.69
N LYS A 19 -10.28 -12.09 7.06
CA LYS A 19 -11.23 -12.71 6.13
C LYS A 19 -10.52 -13.24 4.88
N ILE A 20 -9.61 -12.47 4.28
CA ILE A 20 -8.79 -12.88 3.14
C ILE A 20 -8.03 -14.18 3.48
N LYS A 21 -7.34 -14.22 4.62
CA LYS A 21 -6.61 -15.42 5.07
C LYS A 21 -7.51 -16.64 5.23
N ARG A 22 -8.70 -16.46 5.81
CA ARG A 22 -9.72 -17.52 5.94
C ARG A 22 -10.17 -18.05 4.58
N TYR A 23 -10.52 -17.16 3.65
CA TYR A 23 -10.97 -17.55 2.31
C TYR A 23 -9.85 -18.17 1.47
N GLN A 24 -8.60 -17.73 1.61
CA GLN A 24 -7.44 -18.36 1.00
C GLN A 24 -7.26 -19.81 1.49
N ARG A 25 -7.33 -20.06 2.80
CA ARG A 25 -7.27 -21.41 3.38
C ARG A 25 -8.43 -22.29 2.91
N ARG A 26 -9.64 -21.74 2.86
CA ARG A 26 -10.82 -22.44 2.34
C ARG A 26 -10.61 -22.83 0.87
N MET A 27 -10.14 -21.89 0.06
CA MET A 27 -9.87 -22.12 -1.36
C MET A 27 -8.80 -23.19 -1.55
N ALA A 28 -7.73 -23.21 -0.77
CA ALA A 28 -6.67 -24.22 -0.85
C ALA A 28 -7.19 -25.67 -0.72
N ARG A 29 -8.25 -25.88 0.07
CA ARG A 29 -8.87 -27.19 0.30
C ARG A 29 -9.94 -27.57 -0.74
N GLN A 30 -10.31 -26.67 -1.65
CA GLN A 30 -11.36 -26.91 -2.64
C GLN A 30 -10.79 -27.39 -3.97
N GLN A 31 -11.46 -28.37 -4.58
CA GLN A 31 -11.12 -28.91 -5.91
C GLN A 31 -10.98 -27.77 -6.94
N LYS A 32 -9.87 -27.78 -7.68
CA LYS A 32 -9.59 -26.84 -8.77
C LYS A 32 -10.73 -26.91 -9.81
N GLY A 33 -11.17 -25.76 -10.32
CA GLY A 33 -12.28 -25.68 -11.28
C GLY A 33 -13.70 -25.79 -10.71
N SER A 34 -13.88 -26.35 -9.52
CA SER A 34 -15.22 -26.53 -8.93
C SER A 34 -16.01 -25.22 -8.77
N HIS A 35 -17.35 -25.30 -8.86
CA HIS A 35 -18.24 -24.16 -8.63
C HIS A 35 -18.02 -23.52 -7.25
N ARG A 36 -17.82 -24.33 -6.22
CA ARG A 36 -17.51 -23.86 -4.85
C ARG A 36 -16.21 -23.04 -4.79
N ARG A 37 -15.17 -23.48 -5.52
CA ARG A 37 -13.90 -22.73 -5.63
C ARG A 37 -14.08 -21.41 -6.38
N ARG A 38 -14.85 -21.40 -7.46
CA ARG A 38 -15.18 -20.17 -8.21
C ARG A 38 -15.92 -19.14 -7.32
N GLY A 39 -16.93 -19.59 -6.56
CA GLY A 39 -17.65 -18.73 -5.60
C GLY A 39 -16.73 -18.16 -4.51
N THR A 40 -15.87 -19.01 -3.94
CA THR A 40 -14.88 -18.60 -2.93
C THR A 40 -13.88 -17.57 -3.49
N GLY A 41 -13.37 -17.78 -4.71
CA GLY A 41 -12.53 -16.81 -5.41
C GLY A 41 -13.25 -15.47 -5.66
N GLY A 42 -14.56 -15.51 -5.93
CA GLY A 42 -15.40 -14.31 -6.02
C GLY A 42 -15.42 -13.49 -4.73
N GLN A 43 -15.62 -14.16 -3.59
CA GLN A 43 -15.59 -13.49 -2.28
C GLN A 43 -14.21 -12.91 -1.96
N LEU A 44 -13.14 -13.63 -2.31
CA LEU A 44 -11.77 -13.14 -2.15
C LEU A 44 -11.53 -11.87 -2.96
N ARG A 45 -11.97 -11.82 -4.23
CA ARG A 45 -11.89 -10.61 -5.06
C ARG A 45 -12.68 -9.45 -4.47
N LYS A 46 -13.87 -9.69 -3.92
CA LYS A 46 -14.68 -8.65 -3.26
C LYS A 46 -13.95 -8.06 -2.05
N LEU A 47 -13.33 -8.90 -1.22
CA LEU A 47 -12.55 -8.44 -0.06
C LEU A 47 -11.33 -7.61 -0.47
N HIS A 48 -10.57 -8.06 -1.48
CA HIS A 48 -9.44 -7.28 -2.00
C HIS A 48 -9.90 -5.93 -2.56
N ARG A 49 -11.01 -5.89 -3.31
CA ARG A 49 -11.59 -4.63 -3.82
C ARG A 49 -12.01 -3.71 -2.68
N LYS A 50 -12.64 -4.24 -1.62
CA LYS A 50 -13.04 -3.46 -0.44
C LYS A 50 -11.82 -2.86 0.25
N ARG A 51 -10.76 -3.65 0.47
CA ARG A 51 -9.49 -3.18 1.06
C ARG A 51 -8.84 -2.10 0.19
N ALA A 52 -8.82 -2.28 -1.14
CA ALA A 52 -8.30 -1.27 -2.05
C ALA A 52 -9.11 0.04 -2.00
N ARG A 53 -10.44 -0.05 -2.00
CA ARG A 53 -11.34 1.11 -1.91
C ARG A 53 -11.13 1.88 -0.59
N ARG A 54 -11.00 1.19 0.54
CA ARG A 54 -10.71 1.85 1.84
C ARG A 54 -9.43 2.69 1.79
N ARG A 55 -8.35 2.13 1.24
CA ARG A 55 -7.08 2.86 1.05
C ARG A 55 -7.24 4.04 0.10
N ASP A 56 -7.97 3.86 -1.00
CA ASP A 56 -8.22 4.92 -1.98
C ASP A 56 -9.02 6.09 -1.36
N THR A 57 -10.11 5.80 -0.64
CA THR A 57 -10.90 6.81 0.07
C THR A 57 -10.04 7.58 1.09
N ALA A 58 -9.27 6.87 1.92
CA ALA A 58 -8.43 7.52 2.92
C ALA A 58 -7.34 8.40 2.29
N THR A 59 -6.64 7.92 1.25
CA THR A 59 -5.67 8.74 0.52
C THR A 59 -6.32 9.93 -0.19
N HIS A 60 -7.56 9.82 -0.66
CA HIS A 60 -8.34 10.95 -1.17
C HIS A 60 -8.63 12.01 -0.11
N GLN A 61 -9.03 11.59 1.10
CA GLN A 61 -9.31 12.50 2.22
C GLN A 61 -8.03 13.18 2.70
N ILE A 62 -6.95 12.43 2.89
CA ILE A 62 -5.65 12.97 3.33
C ILE A 62 -5.10 13.95 2.29
N SER A 63 -5.02 13.56 1.02
CA SER A 63 -4.53 14.46 -0.05
C SER A 63 -5.34 15.74 -0.15
N ARG A 64 -6.67 15.67 0.06
CA ARG A 64 -7.51 16.87 0.07
C ARG A 64 -7.17 17.77 1.25
N LYS A 65 -7.12 17.21 2.46
CA LYS A 65 -6.75 17.97 3.66
C LYS A 65 -5.40 18.67 3.48
N VAL A 66 -4.39 17.97 2.97
CA VAL A 66 -3.06 18.54 2.72
C VAL A 66 -3.12 19.68 1.69
N ALA A 67 -3.76 19.45 0.55
CA ALA A 67 -3.87 20.46 -0.52
C ALA A 67 -4.65 21.70 -0.08
N ASP A 68 -5.70 21.54 0.74
CA ASP A 68 -6.50 22.66 1.26
C ASP A 68 -5.69 23.50 2.27
N THR A 69 -4.70 22.90 2.96
CA THR A 69 -3.90 23.58 4.00
C THR A 69 -2.56 24.14 3.51
N ALA A 70 -2.05 23.64 2.38
CA ALA A 70 -0.72 23.97 1.90
C ALA A 70 -0.73 24.23 0.39
N HIS A 71 -0.27 25.42 -0.01
CA HIS A 71 -0.11 25.77 -1.42
C HIS A 71 1.02 24.97 -2.09
N THR A 72 2.14 24.78 -1.37
CA THR A 72 3.28 23.95 -1.80
C THR A 72 3.43 22.75 -0.88
N VAL A 73 3.52 21.57 -1.47
CA VAL A 73 3.75 20.30 -0.78
C VAL A 73 5.11 19.75 -1.18
N VAL A 74 5.96 19.47 -0.20
CA VAL A 74 7.26 18.85 -0.41
C VAL A 74 7.16 17.36 -0.10
N LEU A 75 7.56 16.50 -1.03
CA LEU A 75 7.58 15.05 -0.89
C LEU A 75 9.00 14.54 -1.08
N GLU A 76 9.37 13.50 -0.33
CA GLU A 76 10.60 12.76 -0.61
C GLU A 76 10.45 11.96 -1.92
N ASP A 77 11.45 12.00 -2.79
CA ASP A 77 11.52 11.18 -4.01
C ASP A 77 11.96 9.75 -3.66
N LEU A 78 11.06 9.03 -2.98
CA LEU A 78 11.29 7.63 -2.68
C LEU A 78 11.09 6.81 -3.96
N ASN A 79 12.12 6.03 -4.35
CA ASN A 79 12.00 5.01 -5.40
C ASN A 79 11.13 3.82 -4.93
N THR A 80 9.84 4.07 -4.70
CA THR A 80 8.88 3.11 -4.14
C THR A 80 8.73 1.88 -5.02
N LYS A 81 8.87 2.03 -6.34
CA LYS A 81 8.88 0.92 -7.30
C LYS A 81 10.08 0.00 -7.08
N GLY A 82 11.29 0.56 -6.94
CA GLY A 82 12.49 -0.19 -6.59
C GLY A 82 12.40 -0.83 -5.19
N MET A 83 11.90 -0.07 -4.22
CA MET A 83 11.73 -0.54 -2.84
C MET A 83 10.72 -1.69 -2.73
N THR A 84 9.71 -1.74 -3.60
CA THR A 84 8.69 -2.80 -3.59
C THR A 84 8.94 -3.90 -4.61
N LYS A 85 10.09 -3.87 -5.31
CA LYS A 85 10.50 -4.93 -6.24
C LYS A 85 10.53 -6.29 -5.50
N SER A 86 10.09 -7.32 -6.22
CA SER A 86 10.02 -8.68 -5.70
C SER A 86 11.39 -9.17 -5.24
N ALA A 87 11.45 -9.79 -4.06
CA ALA A 87 12.60 -10.58 -3.61
C ALA A 87 12.41 -12.08 -3.81
N LYS A 88 11.36 -12.52 -4.52
CA LYS A 88 11.21 -13.93 -4.85
C LYS A 88 12.39 -14.41 -5.70
N GLY A 89 12.90 -15.60 -5.39
CA GLY A 89 13.73 -16.39 -6.30
C GLY A 89 12.99 -17.64 -6.78
N THR A 90 13.66 -18.40 -7.64
CA THR A 90 13.20 -19.71 -8.13
C THR A 90 13.88 -20.84 -7.36
N VAL A 91 13.63 -22.10 -7.76
CA VAL A 91 14.34 -23.27 -7.19
C VAL A 91 15.81 -23.23 -7.60
N GLU A 92 16.08 -22.84 -8.84
CA GLU A 92 17.39 -22.75 -9.47
C GLU A 92 18.18 -21.53 -8.97
N ASN A 93 17.50 -20.41 -8.74
CA ASN A 93 18.10 -19.16 -8.25
C ASN A 93 17.33 -18.66 -7.02
N PRO A 94 17.64 -19.16 -5.81
CA PRO A 94 16.91 -18.81 -4.60
C PRO A 94 17.14 -17.33 -4.22
N GLY A 95 16.07 -16.68 -3.77
CA GLY A 95 16.13 -15.28 -3.33
C GLY A 95 16.71 -15.16 -1.92
N ARG A 96 17.36 -14.03 -1.61
CA ARG A 96 17.86 -13.71 -0.26
C ARG A 96 16.85 -12.90 0.54
N ASN A 97 16.72 -13.17 1.84
CA ASN A 97 15.86 -12.42 2.77
C ASN A 97 14.39 -12.26 2.29
N VAL A 98 13.87 -13.23 1.52
CA VAL A 98 12.56 -13.15 0.84
C VAL A 98 11.43 -12.86 1.83
N LYS A 99 11.43 -13.52 2.99
CA LYS A 99 10.40 -13.34 4.04
C LYS A 99 10.42 -11.92 4.62
N GLN A 100 11.61 -11.43 5.00
CA GLN A 100 11.79 -10.08 5.53
C GLN A 100 11.36 -9.04 4.50
N LYS A 101 11.85 -9.14 3.26
CA LYS A 101 11.50 -8.21 2.18
C LYS A 101 10.01 -8.28 1.82
N THR A 102 9.39 -9.46 1.85
CA THR A 102 7.94 -9.59 1.64
C THR A 102 7.14 -8.87 2.73
N GLY A 103 7.62 -8.90 3.98
CA GLY A 103 7.07 -8.11 5.07
C GLY A 103 7.18 -6.61 4.82
N LEU A 104 8.39 -6.14 4.51
CA LEU A 104 8.67 -4.73 4.21
C LEU A 104 7.89 -4.21 3.00
N ASN A 105 7.83 -4.97 1.90
CA ASN A 105 7.06 -4.57 0.72
C ASN A 105 5.57 -4.44 1.07
N ARG A 106 5.06 -5.29 1.97
CA ARG A 106 3.66 -5.20 2.42
C ARG A 106 3.41 -3.93 3.22
N SER A 107 4.32 -3.52 4.12
CA SER A 107 4.15 -2.28 4.89
C SER A 107 4.25 -1.04 4.02
N ILE A 108 5.21 -0.98 3.08
CA ILE A 108 5.36 0.12 2.11
C ILE A 108 4.11 0.21 1.21
N LEU A 109 3.58 -0.90 0.71
CA LEU A 109 2.36 -0.86 -0.11
C LEU A 109 1.10 -0.55 0.72
N ALA A 110 1.13 -0.86 2.02
CA ALA A 110 0.04 -0.56 2.93
C ALA A 110 0.01 0.92 3.33
N SER A 111 1.15 1.63 3.36
CA SER A 111 1.22 3.07 3.68
C SER A 111 0.62 3.95 2.57
N GLY A 112 0.54 3.44 1.33
CA GLY A 112 -0.16 4.10 0.23
C GLY A 112 0.56 5.31 -0.35
N TRP A 113 1.87 5.44 -0.15
CA TRP A 113 2.70 6.57 -0.61
C TRP A 113 2.46 6.94 -2.08
N GLY A 114 2.61 6.00 -3.01
CA GLY A 114 2.41 6.30 -4.43
C GLY A 114 0.98 6.72 -4.80
N GLN A 115 -0.05 6.30 -4.03
CA GLN A 115 -1.41 6.81 -4.24
C GLN A 115 -1.56 8.24 -3.73
N LEU A 116 -0.92 8.57 -2.61
CA LEU A 116 -0.94 9.91 -2.03
C LEU A 116 -0.21 10.90 -2.95
N GLU A 117 1.00 10.56 -3.38
CA GLU A 117 1.81 11.32 -4.35
C GLU A 117 1.01 11.63 -5.61
N ARG A 118 0.44 10.60 -6.27
CA ARG A 118 -0.40 10.78 -7.46
C ARG A 118 -1.59 11.71 -7.22
N LYS A 119 -2.20 11.66 -6.03
CA LYS A 119 -3.35 12.53 -5.72
C LYS A 119 -2.94 13.96 -5.42
N LEU A 120 -1.80 14.16 -4.75
CA LEU A 120 -1.25 15.49 -4.51
C LEU A 120 -0.81 16.15 -5.82
N ALA A 121 -0.25 15.39 -6.75
CA ALA A 121 0.18 15.90 -8.06
C ALA A 121 -0.92 16.64 -8.84
N TYR A 122 -2.20 16.28 -8.67
CA TYR A 122 -3.31 16.99 -9.32
C TYR A 122 -4.17 17.85 -8.38
N LYS A 123 -3.97 17.76 -7.04
CA LYS A 123 -4.77 18.52 -6.07
C LYS A 123 -4.02 19.69 -5.44
N ALA A 124 -2.73 19.54 -5.21
CA ALA A 124 -1.90 20.59 -4.63
C ALA A 124 -1.56 21.63 -5.71
N GLY A 125 -1.40 22.89 -5.30
CA GLY A 125 -0.97 23.96 -6.22
C GLY A 125 0.43 23.74 -6.76
N ARG A 126 1.34 23.24 -5.91
CA ARG A 126 2.71 22.87 -6.28
C ARG A 126 3.18 21.65 -5.50
N VAL A 127 3.79 20.70 -6.18
CA VAL A 127 4.49 19.55 -5.56
C VAL A 127 5.98 19.65 -5.90
N VAL A 128 6.83 19.57 -4.88
CA VAL A 128 8.30 19.57 -5.02
C VAL A 128 8.83 18.26 -4.47
N PHE A 129 9.71 17.61 -5.23
CA PHE A 129 10.39 16.39 -4.80
C PHE A 129 11.78 16.72 -4.27
N VAL A 130 12.17 16.11 -3.14
CA VAL A 130 13.49 16.28 -2.52
C VAL A 130 14.18 14.93 -2.37
N ASP A 131 15.51 14.93 -2.37
CA ASP A 131 16.31 13.75 -2.11
C ASP A 131 16.00 13.20 -0.70
N PRO A 132 15.59 11.92 -0.57
CA PRO A 132 15.35 11.30 0.74
C PRO A 132 16.62 11.10 1.58
N ALA A 133 17.82 11.28 1.04
CA ALA A 133 19.05 11.10 1.78
C ALA A 133 19.15 12.09 2.96
N TYR A 134 19.47 11.56 4.15
CA TYR A 134 19.74 12.33 5.38
C TYR A 134 18.56 13.17 5.93
N THR A 135 17.34 13.03 5.41
CA THR A 135 16.15 13.76 5.89
C THR A 135 15.67 13.32 7.28
N SER A 136 16.15 12.18 7.77
CA SER A 136 15.72 11.53 9.01
C SER A 136 16.74 11.63 10.17
N GLN A 137 17.84 12.37 10.02
CA GLN A 137 18.96 12.42 10.99
C GLN A 137 18.91 13.58 11.99
N ALA A 138 17.71 14.09 12.32
CA ALA A 138 17.52 15.17 13.29
C ALA A 138 17.31 14.65 14.72
#